data_AF-A0A2C9TQY7-F1
#
_entry.id   AF-A0A2C9TQY7-F1
#
_cell.length_a   1.000
_cell.length_b   1.000
_cell.length_c   1.000
_cell.angle_alpha   90.00
_cell.angle_beta   90.00
_cell.angle_gamma   90.00
#
_symmetry.space_group_name_H-M   'P 1'
#
loop_
_entity.id
_entity.type
_entity.pdbx_description
1 polymer ?
#
loop_
_entity_poly.entity_id
_entity_poly.type
_entity_poly.pdbx_seq_one_letter_code
_entity_poly.pdbx_strand_id
1 'polypeptide(L)'
;IQGHFAQYFPKIKQKLLEGTYKPQAVKKVEIPKANGKKRVLGIPVVRDRVIQQAIEQVIEPSIDRTFSKHSHGFRPNRSTGTALKECASYYEAGYTIAVDCDLKQCFDNINHDKLMYLFERHIKDKAVSTFIRRSLQVGAIDLSGEVAERKIGAPQG
;
A
#
# COMPACT_ATOMS: atom_id res chain seq x y z
N ILE A 1 -6.36 -20.85 -14.58
CA ILE A 1 -5.40 -20.02 -13.80
C ILE A 1 -4.00 -20.63 -13.79
N GLN A 2 -3.82 -21.90 -13.40
CA GLN A 2 -2.49 -22.56 -13.36
C GLN A 2 -1.72 -22.53 -14.69
N GLY A 3 -2.36 -22.83 -15.82
CA GLY A 3 -1.69 -22.78 -17.13
C GLY A 3 -1.21 -21.39 -17.55
N HIS A 4 -1.98 -20.34 -17.23
CA HIS A 4 -1.57 -18.95 -17.48
C HIS A 4 -0.36 -18.58 -16.61
N PHE A 5 -0.37 -18.94 -15.33
CA PHE A 5 0.76 -18.68 -14.45
C PHE A 5 2.03 -19.40 -14.93
N ALA A 6 1.94 -20.69 -15.26
CA ALA A 6 3.08 -21.47 -15.76
C ALA A 6 3.70 -20.87 -17.03
N GLN A 7 2.87 -20.34 -17.94
CA GLN A 7 3.32 -19.73 -19.19
C GLN A 7 4.04 -18.38 -18.99
N TYR A 8 3.51 -17.51 -18.12
CA TYR A 8 4.00 -16.13 -18.00
C TYR A 8 4.97 -15.91 -16.83
N PHE A 9 4.91 -16.73 -15.78
CA PHE A 9 5.71 -16.57 -14.58
C PHE A 9 7.23 -16.58 -14.83
N PRO A 10 7.82 -17.46 -15.66
CA PRO A 10 9.27 -17.44 -15.90
C PRO A 10 9.77 -16.09 -16.42
N LYS A 11 9.04 -15.50 -17.38
CA LYS A 11 9.37 -14.17 -17.95
C LYS A 11 9.18 -13.05 -16.94
N ILE A 12 8.14 -13.13 -16.11
CA ILE A 12 7.88 -12.14 -15.06
C ILE A 12 8.97 -12.20 -13.99
N LYS A 13 9.32 -13.41 -13.53
CA LYS A 13 10.38 -13.66 -12.56
C LYS A 13 11.71 -13.10 -13.06
N GLN A 14 12.07 -13.39 -14.31
CA GLN A 14 13.30 -12.86 -14.91
C GLN A 14 13.33 -11.32 -14.87
N LYS A 15 12.26 -10.67 -15.33
CA LYS A 15 12.17 -9.20 -15.31
C LYS A 15 12.23 -8.60 -13.89
N LEU A 16 11.69 -9.31 -12.90
CA LEU A 16 11.76 -8.88 -11.50
C LEU A 16 13.20 -8.97 -10.97
N LEU A 17 13.89 -10.09 -11.24
CA LEU A 17 15.28 -10.30 -10.84
C LEU A 17 16.24 -9.31 -11.51
N GLU A 18 15.98 -8.98 -12.78
CA GLU A 18 16.75 -7.98 -13.53
C GLU A 18 16.36 -6.53 -13.19
N GLY A 19 15.32 -6.31 -12.37
CA GLY A 19 14.81 -4.97 -12.06
C GLY A 19 14.20 -4.22 -13.27
N THR A 20 13.88 -4.93 -14.35
CA THR A 20 13.31 -4.37 -15.59
C THR A 20 11.78 -4.43 -15.63
N TYR A 21 11.15 -5.09 -14.65
CA TYR A 21 9.69 -5.17 -14.55
C TYR A 21 9.03 -3.80 -14.37
N LYS A 22 8.05 -3.49 -15.22
CA LYS A 22 7.23 -2.26 -15.13
C LYS A 22 5.79 -2.65 -14.77
N PRO A 23 5.27 -2.21 -13.61
CA PRO A 23 3.86 -2.39 -13.27
C PRO A 23 2.95 -1.70 -14.29
N GLN A 24 1.73 -2.17 -14.43
CA GLN A 24 0.74 -1.64 -15.37
C GLN A 24 -0.14 -0.60 -14.69
N ALA A 25 -0.60 0.37 -15.49
CA ALA A 25 -1.49 1.41 -15.04
C ALA A 25 -2.73 0.83 -14.31
N VAL A 26 -3.09 1.48 -13.21
CA VAL A 26 -4.20 1.03 -12.36
C VAL A 26 -5.54 1.43 -12.98
N LYS A 27 -6.56 0.58 -12.81
CA LYS A 27 -7.93 0.92 -13.24
C LYS A 27 -8.54 1.91 -12.25
N LYS A 28 -8.90 3.10 -12.72
CA LYS A 28 -9.62 4.08 -11.91
C LYS A 28 -11.08 3.65 -11.70
N VAL A 29 -11.53 3.55 -10.45
CA VAL A 29 -12.92 3.24 -10.11
C VAL A 29 -13.42 4.26 -9.10
N GLU A 30 -14.57 4.87 -9.35
CA GLU A 30 -15.21 5.81 -8.42
C GLU A 30 -16.29 5.09 -7.60
N ILE A 31 -16.16 5.14 -6.28
CA ILE A 31 -17.14 4.57 -5.34
C ILE A 31 -17.80 5.70 -4.56
N PRO A 32 -19.15 5.74 -4.46
CA PRO A 32 -19.83 6.72 -3.64
C PRO A 32 -19.52 6.52 -2.15
N LYS A 33 -19.23 7.61 -1.42
CA LYS A 33 -19.22 7.63 0.03
C LYS A 33 -20.60 8.01 0.57
N ALA A 34 -20.89 7.61 1.81
CA ALA A 34 -22.12 7.97 2.51
C ALA A 34 -22.36 9.49 2.63
N ASN A 35 -21.30 10.30 2.55
CA ASN A 35 -21.37 11.77 2.64
C ASN A 35 -21.48 12.47 1.26
N GLY A 36 -21.85 11.75 0.20
CA GLY A 36 -22.01 12.28 -1.15
C GLY A 36 -20.70 12.55 -1.91
N LYS A 37 -19.54 12.45 -1.26
CA LYS A 37 -18.24 12.53 -1.93
C LYS A 37 -17.91 11.21 -2.64
N LYS A 38 -17.03 11.25 -3.63
CA LYS A 38 -16.52 10.04 -4.31
C LYS A 38 -15.18 9.60 -3.72
N ARG A 39 -14.97 8.30 -3.60
CA ARG A 39 -13.67 7.66 -3.32
C ARG A 39 -13.13 7.13 -4.64
N VAL A 40 -11.95 7.60 -5.04
CA VAL A 40 -11.26 7.09 -6.22
C VAL A 40 -10.38 5.93 -5.79
N LEU A 41 -10.64 4.74 -6.30
CA LEU A 41 -9.77 3.58 -6.19
C LEU A 41 -8.88 3.46 -7.43
N GLY A 42 -7.69 2.91 -7.23
CA GLY A 42 -6.79 2.53 -8.30
C GLY A 42 -6.53 1.05 -8.20
N ILE A 43 -7.25 0.23 -8.96
CA ILE A 43 -7.16 -1.24 -8.86
C ILE A 43 -6.01 -1.71 -9.76
N PRO A 44 -4.92 -2.28 -9.21
CA PRO A 44 -3.83 -2.82 -10.02
C PRO A 44 -4.29 -4.07 -10.78
N VAL A 45 -3.59 -4.44 -11.84
CA VAL A 45 -3.87 -5.70 -12.54
C VAL A 45 -3.54 -6.90 -11.65
N VAL A 46 -4.20 -8.04 -11.88
CA VAL A 46 -4.04 -9.26 -11.05
C VAL A 46 -2.57 -9.63 -10.87
N ARG A 47 -1.78 -9.57 -11.94
CA ARG A 47 -0.35 -9.87 -11.91
C ARG A 47 0.43 -8.97 -10.94
N ASP A 48 0.14 -7.68 -10.93
CA ASP A 48 0.82 -6.72 -10.05
C ASP A 48 0.42 -6.95 -8.60
N ARG A 49 -0.86 -7.23 -8.32
CA ARG A 49 -1.33 -7.57 -6.96
C ARG A 49 -0.66 -8.83 -6.42
N VAL A 50 -0.46 -9.86 -7.26
CA VAL A 50 0.27 -11.08 -6.86
C VAL A 50 1.72 -10.76 -6.48
N ILE A 51 2.40 -9.91 -7.26
CA ILE A 51 3.79 -9.52 -6.98
C ILE A 51 3.85 -8.65 -5.70
N GLN A 52 2.94 -7.69 -5.55
CA GLN A 52 2.84 -6.83 -4.36
C GLN A 52 2.63 -7.68 -3.10
N GLN A 53 1.68 -8.62 -3.14
CA GLN A 53 1.40 -9.53 -2.03
C GLN A 53 2.60 -10.43 -1.71
N ALA A 54 3.29 -10.95 -2.72
CA ALA A 54 4.47 -11.79 -2.51
C ALA A 54 5.62 -11.00 -1.87
N ILE A 55 5.81 -9.74 -2.26
CA ILE A 55 6.79 -8.84 -1.63
C ILE A 55 6.38 -8.56 -0.18
N GLU A 56 5.12 -8.17 0.05
CA GLU A 56 4.58 -7.87 1.37
C GLU A 56 4.82 -9.02 2.35
N GLN A 57 4.47 -10.25 1.98
CA GLN A 57 4.66 -11.44 2.83
C GLN A 57 6.11 -11.65 3.28
N VAL A 58 7.09 -11.21 2.47
CA VAL A 58 8.52 -11.34 2.79
C VAL A 58 9.00 -10.19 3.67
N ILE A 59 8.55 -8.95 3.40
CA ILE A 59 9.06 -7.76 4.10
C ILE A 59 8.29 -7.44 5.39
N GLU A 60 7.00 -7.79 5.46
CA GLU A 60 6.12 -7.46 6.59
C GLU A 60 6.67 -7.97 7.92
N PRO A 61 7.17 -9.21 8.07
CA PRO A 61 7.69 -9.68 9.36
C PRO A 61 8.89 -8.89 9.88
N SER A 62 9.67 -8.26 8.99
CA SER A 62 10.81 -7.41 9.38
C SER A 62 10.36 -6.01 9.74
N ILE A 63 9.46 -5.41 8.94
CA ILE A 63 8.94 -4.07 9.14
C ILE A 63 8.04 -4.00 10.37
N ASP A 64 7.16 -4.98 10.58
CA ASP A 64 6.17 -4.97 11.66
C ASP A 64 6.81 -4.87 13.05
N ARG A 65 7.99 -5.49 13.23
CA ARG A 65 8.77 -5.44 14.48
C ARG A 65 9.24 -4.02 14.84
N THR A 66 9.30 -3.12 13.86
CA THR A 66 9.73 -1.74 14.06
C THR A 66 8.58 -0.80 14.41
N PHE A 67 7.33 -1.24 14.22
CA PHE A 67 6.16 -0.41 14.51
C PHE A 67 5.91 -0.27 16.02
N SER A 68 5.35 0.89 16.38
CA SER A 68 4.88 1.16 17.74
C SER A 68 3.95 0.06 18.24
N LYS A 69 4.07 -0.29 19.53
CA LYS A 69 3.14 -1.22 20.19
C LYS A 69 1.68 -0.73 20.17
N HIS A 70 1.49 0.59 20.10
CA HIS A 70 0.20 1.30 20.02
C HIS A 70 -0.32 1.47 18.58
N SER A 71 0.38 0.90 17.59
CA SER A 71 -0.09 0.89 16.20
C SER A 71 -0.91 -0.39 15.96
N HIS A 72 -2.18 -0.22 15.58
CA HIS A 72 -3.14 -1.33 15.42
C HIS A 72 -3.62 -1.56 13.99
N GLY A 73 -3.61 -0.54 13.13
CA GLY A 73 -4.14 -0.63 11.77
C GLY A 73 -3.22 -1.41 10.83
N PHE A 74 -3.81 -2.25 9.97
CA PHE A 74 -3.10 -2.98 8.90
C PHE A 74 -1.91 -3.81 9.38
N ARG A 75 -2.02 -4.45 10.55
CA ARG A 75 -0.95 -5.26 11.12
C ARG A 75 -1.41 -6.68 11.45
N PRO A 76 -0.54 -7.69 11.31
CA PRO A 76 -0.82 -9.05 11.77
C PRO A 76 -1.20 -9.06 13.25
N ASN A 77 -2.24 -9.81 13.61
CA ASN A 77 -2.71 -9.98 15.00
C ASN A 77 -3.11 -8.68 15.72
N ARG A 78 -3.38 -7.59 14.98
CA ARG A 78 -3.94 -6.34 15.50
C ARG A 78 -5.28 -6.03 14.83
N SER A 79 -6.14 -5.31 15.53
CA SER A 79 -7.48 -4.96 15.05
C SER A 79 -8.02 -3.74 15.77
N THR A 80 -9.17 -3.24 15.32
CA THR A 80 -9.93 -2.21 16.04
C THR A 80 -10.28 -2.63 17.47
N GLY A 81 -10.49 -3.93 17.70
CA GLY A 81 -10.75 -4.47 19.03
C GLY A 81 -9.54 -4.39 19.97
N THR A 82 -8.31 -4.55 19.44
CA THR A 82 -7.11 -4.36 20.29
C THR A 82 -6.84 -2.89 20.59
N ALA A 83 -7.15 -1.99 19.66
CA ALA A 83 -7.09 -0.54 19.90
C ALA A 83 -8.09 -0.10 20.96
N LEU A 84 -9.34 -0.58 20.89
CA LEU A 84 -10.39 -0.24 21.85
C LEU A 84 -10.04 -0.69 23.28
N LYS A 85 -9.47 -1.90 23.43
CA LYS A 85 -9.00 -2.39 24.74
C LYS A 85 -7.91 -1.50 25.34
N GLU A 86 -7.01 -0.99 24.52
CA GLU A 86 -5.97 -0.06 24.96
C GLU A 86 -6.55 1.32 25.32
N CYS A 87 -7.52 1.84 24.55
CA CYS A 87 -8.23 3.05 24.93
C CYS A 87 -8.98 2.90 26.26
N ALA A 88 -9.61 1.75 26.49
CA ALA A 88 -10.31 1.46 27.74
C ALA A 88 -9.35 1.44 28.94
N SER A 89 -8.15 0.86 28.80
CA SER A 89 -7.19 0.85 29.90
C SER A 89 -6.65 2.25 30.23
N TYR A 90 -6.50 3.15 29.23
CA TYR A 90 -6.18 4.55 29.49
C TYR A 90 -7.31 5.26 30.25
N TYR A 91 -8.55 5.03 29.88
CA TYR A 91 -9.70 5.59 30.58
C TYR A 91 -9.76 5.12 32.05
N GLU A 92 -9.58 3.82 32.29
CA GLU A 92 -9.51 3.23 33.63
C GLU A 92 -8.35 3.79 34.47
N ALA A 93 -7.24 4.15 33.83
CA ALA A 93 -6.10 4.82 34.46
C ALA A 93 -6.31 6.33 34.74
N GLY A 94 -7.47 6.87 34.39
CA GLY A 94 -7.85 8.27 34.67
C GLY A 94 -7.62 9.25 33.50
N TYR A 95 -7.20 8.78 32.33
CA TYR A 95 -7.07 9.62 31.14
C TYR A 95 -8.43 9.76 30.44
N THR A 96 -9.23 10.74 30.86
CA THR A 96 -10.63 10.90 30.41
C THR A 96 -10.80 11.83 29.20
N ILE A 97 -9.74 12.49 28.75
CA ILE A 97 -9.75 13.42 27.62
C ILE A 97 -9.00 12.80 26.45
N ALA A 98 -9.68 12.68 25.32
CA ALA A 98 -9.09 12.24 24.05
C ALA A 98 -8.81 13.44 23.14
N VAL A 99 -7.67 13.37 22.44
CA VAL A 99 -7.36 14.28 21.34
C VAL A 99 -7.55 13.52 20.04
N ASP A 100 -8.60 13.86 19.30
CA ASP A 100 -8.90 13.24 18.01
C ASP A 100 -8.13 13.91 16.88
N CYS A 101 -7.38 13.11 16.13
CA CYS A 101 -6.48 13.56 15.06
C CYS A 101 -6.71 12.69 13.82
N ASP A 102 -7.20 13.28 12.73
CA ASP A 102 -7.35 12.62 11.43
C ASP A 102 -6.53 13.30 10.33
N LEU A 103 -5.96 12.48 9.43
CA LEU A 103 -5.22 12.96 8.26
C LEU A 103 -6.11 12.92 7.02
N LYS A 104 -6.52 14.10 6.57
CA LYS A 104 -7.29 14.26 5.34
C LYS A 104 -6.51 13.71 4.13
N GLN A 105 -7.14 12.78 3.41
CA GLN A 105 -6.61 12.24 2.14
C GLN A 105 -5.19 11.67 2.27
N CYS A 106 -4.92 10.95 3.38
CA CYS A 106 -3.60 10.41 3.70
C CYS A 106 -2.92 9.72 2.51
N PHE A 107 -3.60 8.79 1.84
CA PHE A 107 -3.05 8.06 0.69
C PHE A 107 -2.87 8.92 -0.56
N ASP A 108 -3.65 9.98 -0.77
CA ASP A 108 -3.57 10.78 -1.99
C ASP A 108 -2.38 11.76 -1.93
N ASN A 109 -1.88 12.06 -0.73
CA ASN A 109 -0.86 13.08 -0.47
C ASN A 109 0.52 12.51 -0.07
N ILE A 110 0.73 11.20 -0.19
CA ILE A 110 2.01 10.57 0.15
C ILE A 110 3.11 11.06 -0.78
N ASN A 111 4.13 11.71 -0.23
CA ASN A 111 5.33 12.09 -1.00
C ASN A 111 6.18 10.84 -1.26
N HIS A 112 6.43 10.52 -2.53
CA HIS A 112 7.14 9.30 -2.93
C HIS A 112 8.59 9.28 -2.44
N ASP A 113 9.31 10.39 -2.51
CA ASP A 113 10.72 10.43 -2.10
C ASP A 113 10.88 10.27 -0.60
N LYS A 114 10.02 10.90 0.20
CA LYS A 114 9.99 10.71 1.66
C LYS A 114 9.64 9.28 2.02
N LEU A 115 8.64 8.69 1.36
CA LEU A 115 8.27 7.29 1.58
C LEU A 115 9.42 6.35 1.24
N MET A 116 10.04 6.51 0.07
CA MET A 116 11.15 5.67 -0.37
C MET A 116 12.38 5.83 0.54
N TYR A 117 12.68 7.05 0.99
CA TYR A 117 13.75 7.29 1.96
C TYR A 117 13.55 6.51 3.27
N LEU A 118 12.32 6.49 3.80
CA LEU A 118 11.99 5.72 5.00
C LEU A 118 12.01 4.22 4.73
N PHE A 119 11.45 3.78 3.60
CA PHE A 119 11.41 2.38 3.19
C PHE A 119 12.82 1.78 3.04
N GLU A 120 13.71 2.48 2.34
CA GLU A 120 15.08 2.04 2.06
C GLU A 120 15.98 2.01 3.31
N ARG A 121 15.55 2.60 4.43
CA ARG A 121 16.22 2.40 5.72
C ARG A 121 16.03 0.97 6.25
N HIS A 122 14.88 0.37 5.98
CA HIS A 122 14.53 -0.98 6.44
C HIS A 122 14.79 -2.06 5.38
N ILE A 123 14.55 -1.75 4.11
CA ILE A 123 14.70 -2.70 2.99
C ILE A 123 15.85 -2.25 2.09
N LYS A 124 16.93 -3.02 2.05
CA LYS A 124 18.14 -2.71 1.25
C LYS A 124 18.12 -3.30 -0.16
N ASP A 125 17.14 -4.14 -0.46
CA ASP A 125 17.00 -4.73 -1.79
C ASP A 125 16.58 -3.67 -2.82
N LYS A 126 17.46 -3.43 -3.79
CA LYS A 126 17.24 -2.42 -4.84
C LYS A 126 16.16 -2.83 -5.83
N ALA A 127 15.98 -4.13 -6.10
CA ALA A 127 14.94 -4.60 -7.02
C ALA A 127 13.55 -4.39 -6.41
N VAL A 128 13.40 -4.70 -5.12
CA VAL A 128 12.17 -4.41 -4.36
C VAL A 128 11.90 -2.91 -4.32
N SER A 129 12.90 -2.10 -3.94
CA SER A 129 12.75 -0.63 -3.86
C SER A 129 12.37 -0.02 -5.22
N THR A 130 12.98 -0.51 -6.31
CA THR A 130 12.64 -0.11 -7.67
C THR A 130 11.20 -0.47 -8.03
N PHE A 131 10.76 -1.69 -7.68
CA PHE A 131 9.40 -2.13 -7.93
C PHE A 131 8.37 -1.28 -7.17
N ILE A 132 8.60 -1.02 -5.87
CA ILE A 132 7.71 -0.20 -5.04
C ILE A 132 7.62 1.23 -5.60
N ARG A 133 8.77 1.87 -5.89
CA ARG A 133 8.79 3.22 -6.48
C ARG A 133 8.01 3.27 -7.80
N ARG A 134 8.23 2.32 -8.70
CA ARG A 134 7.47 2.24 -9.96
C ARG A 134 5.98 2.05 -9.68
N SER A 135 5.60 1.20 -8.74
CA SER A 135 4.19 0.96 -8.40
C SER A 135 3.49 2.21 -7.86
N LEU A 136 4.21 3.09 -7.16
CA LEU A 136 3.70 4.38 -6.71
C LEU A 136 3.51 5.38 -7.86
N GLN A 137 4.43 5.40 -8.82
CA GLN A 137 4.45 6.33 -9.96
C GLN A 137 3.50 5.94 -11.09
N VAL A 138 3.18 4.65 -11.20
CA VAL A 138 2.31 4.12 -12.24
C VAL A 138 0.96 4.83 -12.20
N GLY A 139 0.63 5.42 -13.35
CA GLY A 139 -0.57 6.21 -13.55
C GLY A 139 -1.86 5.40 -13.41
N ALA A 140 -2.98 6.11 -13.38
CA ALA A 140 -4.29 5.50 -13.57
C ALA A 140 -4.71 5.63 -15.03
N ILE A 141 -5.30 4.57 -15.58
CA ILE A 141 -6.09 4.67 -16.82
C ILE A 141 -7.51 5.04 -16.43
N ASP A 142 -8.01 6.12 -17.03
CA ASP A 142 -9.43 6.46 -16.99
C ASP A 142 -10.21 5.75 -18.12
N LEU A 143 -11.54 5.88 -18.12
CA LEU A 143 -12.39 5.25 -19.15
C LEU A 143 -12.14 5.81 -20.56
N SER A 144 -11.45 6.95 -20.68
CA SER A 144 -10.99 7.55 -21.94
C SER A 144 -9.69 6.96 -22.47
N GLY A 145 -8.98 6.15 -21.68
CA GLY A 145 -7.73 5.49 -22.08
C GLY A 145 -6.47 6.33 -21.88
N GLU A 146 -6.58 7.51 -21.26
CA GLU A 146 -5.41 8.36 -20.99
C GLU A 146 -4.67 7.86 -19.75
N VAL A 147 -3.34 7.81 -19.85
CA VAL A 147 -2.44 7.44 -18.74
C VAL A 147 -1.81 8.71 -18.20
N ALA A 148 -2.23 9.14 -17.01
CA ALA A 148 -1.59 10.25 -16.31
C ALA A 148 -0.59 9.72 -15.27
N GLU A 149 0.68 10.13 -15.37
CA GLU A 149 1.72 9.81 -14.37
C GLU A 149 1.35 10.37 -12.98
N ARG A 150 1.62 9.59 -11.92
CA ARG A 150 1.35 9.99 -10.54
C ARG A 150 2.61 10.51 -9.86
N LYS A 151 2.59 11.78 -9.41
CA LYS A 151 3.71 12.43 -8.70
C LYS A 151 3.64 12.33 -7.17
N ILE A 152 2.44 12.11 -6.62
CA ILE A 152 2.17 11.94 -5.18
C ILE A 152 1.04 10.94 -4.96
N GLY A 153 1.01 10.35 -3.78
CA GLY A 153 0.00 9.42 -3.33
C GLY A 153 0.26 7.97 -3.70
N ALA A 154 -0.52 7.06 -3.12
CA ALA A 154 -0.49 5.63 -3.38
C ALA A 154 -1.86 5.16 -3.89
N PRO A 155 -1.91 4.23 -4.85
CA PRO A 155 -3.17 3.65 -5.29
C PRO A 155 -3.88 2.99 -4.11
N GLN A 156 -5.18 3.24 -4.00
CA GLN A 156 -6.04 2.59 -3.03
C GLN A 156 -6.61 1.33 -3.67
N GLY A 157 -5.96 0.18 -3.46
CA GLY A 157 -6.40 -1.14 -3.96
C GLY A 157 -5.26 -2.08 -4.33
#